data_AF-A0A954WX76-F1
#
_entry.id   AF-A0A954WX76-F1
#
_cell.length_a   1.000
_cell.length_b   1.000
_cell.length_c   1.000
_cell.angle_alpha   90.00
_cell.angle_beta   90.00
_cell.angle_gamma   90.00
#
_symmetry.space_group_name_H-M   'P 1'
#
loop_
_entity.id
_entity.type
_entity.pdbx_description
1 polymer ?
#
loop_
_entity_poly.entity_id
_entity_poly.type
_entity_poly.pdbx_seq_one_letter_code
_entity_poly.pdbx_strand_id
1 'polypeptide(L)' 'MNTQNDDILAVEEISDAYRAIREQIGRVIVGQESVVDQILIALFANGHCMLVGVPGLAKTLLVSTVAQCLSLQ' A
#
# COMPACT_ATOMS: atom_id res chain seq x y z
N MET A 1 13.46 -29.21 -9.23
CA MET A 1 14.51 -28.25 -8.80
C MET A 1 14.40 -26.98 -9.65
N ASN A 2 13.33 -26.18 -9.49
CA ASN A 2 13.12 -24.90 -10.21
C ASN A 2 12.91 -23.70 -9.25
N THR A 3 13.13 -23.91 -7.94
CA THR A 3 12.73 -22.99 -6.87
C THR A 3 13.26 -21.56 -7.04
N GLN A 4 14.46 -21.37 -7.61
CA GLN A 4 15.00 -20.03 -7.87
C GLN A 4 14.21 -19.22 -8.90
N ASN A 5 13.61 -19.86 -9.91
CA ASN A 5 12.80 -19.14 -10.90
C ASN A 5 11.43 -18.80 -10.33
N ASP A 6 10.85 -19.72 -9.55
CA ASP A 6 9.54 -19.52 -8.94
C ASP A 6 9.56 -18.40 -7.89
N ASP A 7 10.66 -18.28 -7.11
CA ASP A 7 10.85 -17.20 -6.14
C ASP A 7 10.98 -15.81 -6.81
N ILE A 8 11.71 -15.74 -7.94
CA ILE A 8 11.87 -14.49 -8.70
C ILE A 8 10.52 -14.03 -9.26
N LEU A 9 9.75 -14.96 -9.84
CA LEU A 9 8.42 -14.67 -10.39
C LEU A 9 7.47 -14.16 -9.31
N ALA A 10 7.45 -14.79 -8.13
CA ALA A 10 6.62 -14.33 -7.01
C ALA A 10 6.98 -12.91 -6.55
N VAL A 11 8.27 -12.54 -6.56
CA VAL A 11 8.73 -11.18 -6.24
C VAL A 11 8.27 -10.17 -7.29
N GLU A 12 8.32 -10.53 -8.57
CA GLU A 12 7.82 -9.68 -9.67
C GLU A 12 6.32 -9.43 -9.54
N GLU A 13 5.52 -10.47 -9.28
CA GLU A 13 4.07 -10.33 -9.08
C GLU A 13 3.73 -9.38 -7.91
N ILE A 14 4.44 -9.50 -6.79
CA ILE A 14 4.24 -8.61 -5.63
C ILE A 14 4.65 -7.17 -5.97
N SER A 15 5.77 -6.98 -6.68
CA SER A 15 6.23 -5.66 -7.12
C SER A 15 5.20 -4.98 -8.02
N ASP A 16 4.62 -5.71 -8.97
CA ASP A 16 3.61 -5.19 -9.89
C ASP A 16 2.31 -4.86 -9.17
N ALA A 17 1.86 -5.72 -8.26
CA ALA A 17 0.69 -5.44 -7.42
C ALA A 17 0.89 -4.18 -6.56
N TYR A 18 2.06 -4.05 -5.92
CA TYR A 18 2.41 -2.88 -5.13
C TYR A 18 2.41 -1.60 -5.98
N ARG A 19 3.00 -1.63 -7.19
CA ARG A 19 3.00 -0.49 -8.11
C ARG A 19 1.58 -0.10 -8.53
N ALA A 20 0.74 -1.07 -8.88
CA ALA A 20 -0.64 -0.83 -9.27
C ALA A 20 -1.45 -0.17 -8.14
N ILE A 21 -1.34 -0.68 -6.91
CA ILE A 21 -2.00 -0.12 -5.73
C ILE A 21 -1.52 1.31 -5.47
N ARG A 22 -0.21 1.53 -5.47
CA ARG A 22 0.40 2.85 -5.24
C ARG A 22 -0.07 3.88 -6.27
N GLU A 23 -0.17 3.48 -7.54
CA GLU A 23 -0.66 4.35 -8.60
C GLU A 23 -2.13 4.73 -8.39
N GLN A 24 -3.00 3.79 -8.01
CA GLN A 24 -4.40 4.10 -7.71
C GLN A 24 -4.55 5.05 -6.53
N ILE A 25 -3.79 4.83 -5.45
CA ILE A 25 -3.81 5.70 -4.27
C ILE A 25 -3.32 7.11 -4.64
N GLY A 26 -2.26 7.21 -5.46
CA GLY A 26 -1.67 8.47 -5.90
C GLY A 26 -2.60 9.36 -6.74
N ARG A 27 -3.68 8.81 -7.32
CA ARG A 27 -4.71 9.60 -8.03
C ARG A 27 -5.56 10.45 -7.10
N VAL A 28 -5.63 10.10 -5.81
CA VAL A 28 -6.45 10.78 -4.79
C VAL A 28 -5.57 11.44 -3.72
N ILE A 29 -4.48 10.78 -3.34
CA ILE A 29 -3.58 11.20 -2.27
C ILE A 29 -2.30 11.75 -2.88
N VAL A 30 -2.00 13.03 -2.61
CA VAL A 30 -0.81 13.72 -3.12
C VAL A 30 0.11 14.11 -1.97
N GLY A 31 1.42 13.84 -2.09
CA GLY A 31 2.43 14.27 -1.13
C GLY A 31 2.53 13.45 0.16
N GLN A 32 1.95 12.24 0.17
CA GLN A 32 1.95 11.30 1.30
C GLN A 32 2.50 9.92 0.91
N GLU A 33 3.39 9.87 -0.07
CA GLU A 33 3.90 8.65 -0.70
C GLU A 33 4.58 7.74 0.33
N SER A 34 5.39 8.33 1.23
CA SER A 34 6.06 7.58 2.29
C SER A 34 5.09 6.97 3.30
N VAL A 35 3.98 7.65 3.59
CA VAL A 35 2.94 7.15 4.51
C VAL A 35 2.19 5.98 3.88
N VAL A 36 1.87 6.09 2.59
CA VAL A 36 1.28 4.99 1.81
C VAL A 36 2.20 3.77 1.82
N ASP A 37 3.50 3.97 1.59
CA ASP A 37 4.48 2.89 1.60
C ASP A 37 4.51 2.19 2.97
N GLN A 38 4.52 2.92 4.08
CA GLN A 38 4.47 2.35 5.43
C GLN A 38 3.19 1.56 5.72
N ILE A 39 2.03 2.03 5.24
CA ILE A 39 0.76 1.33 5.42
C ILE A 39 0.74 0.01 4.65
N LEU A 40 1.21 0.01 3.40
CA LEU A 40 1.28 -1.20 2.58
C LEU A 40 2.27 -2.21 3.19
N ILE A 41 3.42 -1.74 3.67
CA ILE A 41 4.39 -2.59 4.41
C ILE A 41 3.72 -3.22 5.64
N ALA A 42 3.04 -2.41 6.46
CA ALA A 42 2.37 -2.91 7.66
C ALA A 42 1.31 -3.97 7.28
N LEU A 43 0.50 -3.73 6.25
CA LEU A 43 -0.52 -4.65 5.80
C LEU A 43 0.07 -5.98 5.31
N PHE A 44 1.07 -5.95 4.44
CA PHE A 44 1.71 -7.16 3.92
C PHE A 44 2.43 -7.95 5.00
N ALA A 45 2.92 -7.28 6.04
CA ALA A 45 3.52 -7.91 7.21
C ALA A 45 2.50 -8.42 8.25
N ASN A 46 1.18 -8.31 7.99
CA ASN A 46 0.11 -8.55 8.98
C ASN A 46 0.29 -7.73 10.28
N GLY A 47 0.89 -6.55 10.16
CA GLY A 47 1.08 -5.58 11.22
C GLY A 47 -0.06 -4.56 11.33
N HIS A 48 0.08 -3.64 12.27
CA HIS A 48 -0.86 -2.55 12.50
C HIS A 48 -0.11 -1.22 12.51
N CYS A 49 -0.74 -0.16 12.03
CA CYS A 49 -0.18 1.18 12.06
C CYS A 49 -1.22 2.19 12.58
N MET A 50 -0.74 3.31 13.12
CA MET A 50 -1.57 4.39 13.64
C MET A 50 -1.19 5.70 12.95
N LEU A 51 -2.16 6.38 12.33
CA LEU A 51 -1.93 7.67 11.69
C LEU A 51 -2.17 8.83 12.66
N VAL A 52 -1.10 9.50 13.08
CA VAL A 52 -1.15 10.66 13.97
C VAL A 52 -0.76 11.92 13.22
N GLY A 53 -1.47 13.03 13.47
CA GLY A 53 -1.11 14.34 12.94
C GLY A 53 -2.22 15.36 13.12
N VAL A 54 -1.95 16.61 12.77
CA VAL A 54 -2.90 17.72 12.91
C VAL A 54 -4.14 17.54 12.00
N PRO A 55 -5.29 18.16 12.33
CA PRO A 55 -6.48 18.13 11.48
C PRO A 55 -6.19 18.64 10.06
N GLY A 56 -6.90 18.09 9.06
CA GLY A 56 -6.79 18.54 7.66
C GLY A 56 -5.74 17.85 6.79
N LEU A 57 -4.89 16.97 7.34
CA LEU A 57 -3.85 16.24 6.59
C LEU A 57 -4.35 14.99 5.83
N ALA A 58 -5.61 14.99 5.39
CA ALA A 58 -6.20 13.91 4.61
C ALA A 58 -6.11 12.49 5.24
N LYS A 59 -5.85 12.35 6.55
CA LYS A 59 -5.69 11.03 7.22
C LYS A 59 -6.87 10.09 6.98
N THR A 60 -8.08 10.60 7.15
CA THR A 60 -9.32 9.83 6.91
C THR A 60 -9.48 9.46 5.44
N LEU A 61 -9.20 10.41 4.54
CA LEU A 61 -9.26 10.18 3.09
C LEU A 61 -8.27 9.08 2.70
N LEU A 62 -7.03 9.17 3.19
CA LEU A 62 -5.97 8.20 2.94
C LEU A 62 -6.37 6.78 3.34
N VAL A 63 -6.86 6.58 4.57
CA VAL A 63 -7.31 5.25 5.02
C VAL A 63 -8.47 4.74 4.16
N SER A 64 -9.43 5.60 3.83
CA SER A 64 -10.57 5.22 2.99
C SER A 64 -10.15 4.87 1.55
N THR A 65 -9.19 5.58 0.98
CA THR A 65 -8.66 5.32 -0.36
C THR A 65 -7.90 4.00 -0.39
N VAL A 66 -7.05 3.75 0.61
CA VAL A 66 -6.33 2.46 0.74
C VAL A 66 -7.31 1.29 0.84
N ALA A 67 -8.34 1.42 1.69
CA ALA A 67 -9.36 0.38 1.85
C ALA A 67 -10.10 0.10 0.54
N GLN A 68 -10.50 1.14 -0.20
CA GLN A 68 -11.15 1.01 -1.51
C GLN A 68 -10.24 0.35 -2.56
N CYS A 69 -8.97 0.76 -2.64
CA CYS A 69 -8.00 0.20 -3.58
C CYS A 69 -7.75 -1.30 -3.34
N LEU A 70 -7.86 -1.74 -2.09
CA LEU A 70 -7.64 -3.13 -1.68
C LEU A 70 -8.93 -3.95 -1.56
N SER A 71 -10.08 -3.38 -1.94
CA SER A 71 -11.41 -3.99 -1.75
C SER A 71 -11.70 -4.43 -0.31
N LEU A 72 -11.11 -3.73 0.67
CA LEU A 72 -11.38 -3.93 2.09
C LEU A 72 -12.63 -3.11 2.45
N GLN A 73 -13.82 -3.69 2.25
CA GLN A 73 -15.09 -3.09 2.70
C GLN A 73 -15.54 -3.67 4.04
#